data_AF-A0A7K1TKZ8-F1
#
_entry.id   AF-A0A7K1TKZ8-F1
#
_cell.length_a   1.000
_cell.length_b   1.000
_cell.length_c   1.000
_cell.angle_alpha   90.00
_cell.angle_beta   90.00
_cell.angle_gamma   90.00
#
_symmetry.space_group_name_H-M   'P 1'
#
loop_
_entity.id
_entity.type
_entity.pdbx_description
1 polymer ?
#
loop_
_entity_poly.entity_id
_entity_poly.type
_entity_poly.pdbx_seq_one_letter_code
_entity_poly.pdbx_strand_id
1 'polypeptide(L)'
;MQQPREPELNFNQVKKDINLVDLVLTLGYQHNRAKSGSDIEKGKFHTFDYKGKPSLDQVIIYKAPSGDYLYFNRADDRDKGSVIDFLKNRIENPRIAGIVASPGKNVWASVIENAKRFLNLPPEVRTVSPQLQQRIEPVQRGEGYIPEFLRKTLPLTDTRYLNSRGISSETLASPLFEGRILNHVHEGTTKDGQAYKFINTAFPQLYKDGIVGLEVKANGFKGQAADSLNSAALWLSKPNTKTNTLVVAESAIDALSYHQLKQPTNAVYASTSGQLTDNKVAEIKRVIENTNLKTVKLAMDNNLEGHLFDTRLIAGLARPNTPMGIERTQPSIITVSIYSVQDEPVVKMHQAAKAYNLRVVEDYRKAGGQDTTASPTLDSELIKVARIDTHRYQFHVPKRLETLAFFNQALINSFPMVAKLELEKSRANDWNDQLKEQLRASAQAVAPVKEQGQHPQHQAPEQDAPRRRGPRM
;
A
#
# COMPACT_ATOMS: atom_id res chain seq x y z
N MET A 1 -11.37 44.26 -33.83
CA MET A 1 -11.97 43.06 -33.22
C MET A 1 -10.86 42.03 -33.08
N GLN A 2 -10.46 41.67 -31.86
CA GLN A 2 -9.52 40.57 -31.65
C GLN A 2 -10.27 39.26 -31.91
N GLN A 3 -9.70 38.39 -32.73
CA GLN A 3 -10.22 37.03 -32.91
C GLN A 3 -10.30 36.33 -31.54
N PRO A 4 -11.35 35.56 -31.23
CA PRO A 4 -11.42 34.81 -30.00
C PRO A 4 -10.24 33.83 -29.96
N ARG A 5 -9.37 33.97 -28.94
CA ARG A 5 -8.28 33.01 -28.70
C ARG A 5 -8.90 31.65 -28.43
N GLU A 6 -8.53 30.64 -29.21
CA GLU A 6 -8.85 29.25 -28.88
C GLU A 6 -8.39 28.94 -27.43
N PRO A 7 -9.19 28.22 -26.64
CA PRO A 7 -8.79 27.87 -25.28
C PRO A 7 -7.50 27.05 -25.30
N GLU A 8 -6.50 27.47 -24.51
CA GLU A 8 -5.24 26.74 -24.40
C GLU A 8 -5.47 25.32 -23.87
N LEU A 9 -5.09 24.31 -24.66
CA LEU A 9 -5.11 22.91 -24.26
C LEU A 9 -4.31 22.70 -22.96
N ASN A 10 -4.99 22.27 -21.89
CA ASN A 10 -4.39 21.97 -20.59
C ASN A 10 -4.42 20.46 -20.28
N PHE A 11 -3.75 20.01 -19.22
CA PHE A 11 -3.63 18.57 -18.92
C PHE A 11 -4.96 17.86 -18.66
N ASN A 12 -5.94 18.53 -18.08
CA ASN A 12 -7.26 17.92 -17.88
C ASN A 12 -7.95 17.71 -19.25
N GLN A 13 -7.83 18.69 -20.14
CA GLN A 13 -8.35 18.58 -21.49
C GLN A 13 -7.65 17.48 -22.30
N VAL A 14 -6.32 17.34 -22.15
CA VAL A 14 -5.56 16.25 -22.78
C VAL A 14 -6.03 14.88 -22.29
N LYS A 15 -6.21 14.69 -20.98
CA LYS A 15 -6.70 13.42 -20.41
C LYS A 15 -8.11 13.07 -20.89
N LYS A 16 -8.96 14.08 -21.07
CA LYS A 16 -10.35 13.93 -21.51
C LYS A 16 -10.46 13.65 -23.02
N ASP A 17 -9.69 14.34 -23.83
CA ASP A 17 -9.86 14.35 -25.29
C ASP A 17 -8.98 13.31 -26.01
N ILE A 18 -7.90 12.85 -25.38
CA ILE A 18 -7.03 11.82 -25.95
C ILE A 18 -7.42 10.45 -25.41
N ASN A 19 -7.91 9.61 -26.30
CA ASN A 19 -7.96 8.18 -26.09
C ASN A 19 -6.57 7.57 -26.23
N LEU A 20 -6.03 7.01 -25.13
CA LEU A 20 -4.67 6.46 -25.13
C LEU A 20 -4.51 5.29 -26.10
N VAL A 21 -5.56 4.48 -26.32
CA VAL A 21 -5.54 3.37 -27.27
C VAL A 21 -5.35 3.91 -28.69
N ASP A 22 -6.13 4.92 -29.09
CA ASP A 22 -6.05 5.50 -30.42
C ASP A 22 -4.70 6.21 -30.62
N LEU A 23 -4.18 6.87 -29.57
CA LEU A 23 -2.86 7.47 -29.58
C LEU A 23 -1.77 6.44 -29.87
N VAL A 24 -1.71 5.33 -29.13
CA VAL A 24 -0.65 4.33 -29.32
C VAL A 24 -0.78 3.58 -30.65
N LEU A 25 -2.00 3.29 -31.11
CA LEU A 25 -2.22 2.69 -32.42
C LEU A 25 -1.72 3.61 -33.55
N THR A 26 -2.02 4.91 -33.44
CA THR A 26 -1.55 5.93 -34.40
C THR A 26 -0.02 6.05 -34.38
N LEU A 27 0.60 5.90 -33.21
CA LEU A 27 2.05 5.90 -33.06
C LEU A 27 2.73 4.61 -33.56
N GLY A 28 1.98 3.59 -34.01
CA GLY A 28 2.52 2.36 -34.60
C GLY A 28 2.64 1.19 -33.61
N TYR A 29 1.96 1.24 -32.47
CA TYR A 29 1.79 0.06 -31.63
C TYR A 29 0.76 -0.89 -32.22
N GLN A 30 0.93 -2.18 -31.97
CA GLN A 30 0.05 -3.25 -32.41
C GLN A 30 -0.55 -3.97 -31.20
N HIS A 31 -1.84 -4.27 -31.25
CA HIS A 31 -2.55 -4.94 -30.15
C HIS A 31 -2.12 -6.41 -30.03
N ASN A 32 -1.59 -6.79 -28.87
CA ASN A 32 -1.20 -8.15 -28.56
C ASN A 32 -2.34 -8.90 -27.85
N ARG A 33 -3.26 -9.49 -28.63
CA ARG A 33 -4.42 -10.23 -28.09
C ARG A 33 -4.04 -11.36 -27.13
N ALA A 34 -2.94 -12.07 -27.40
CA ALA A 34 -2.51 -13.20 -26.58
C ALA A 34 -2.05 -12.79 -25.17
N LYS A 35 -1.63 -11.53 -25.00
CA LYS A 35 -1.21 -10.96 -23.71
C LYS A 35 -2.21 -9.94 -23.14
N SER A 36 -3.37 -9.79 -23.77
CA SER A 36 -4.47 -8.97 -23.26
C SER A 36 -5.40 -9.80 -22.35
N GLY A 37 -6.22 -9.13 -21.53
CA GLY A 37 -7.18 -9.81 -20.67
C GLY A 37 -8.25 -10.57 -21.47
N SER A 38 -8.76 -11.68 -20.92
CA SER A 38 -9.72 -12.60 -21.56
C SER A 38 -11.14 -12.04 -21.76
N ASP A 39 -11.48 -10.89 -21.14
CA ASP A 39 -12.78 -10.22 -21.24
C ASP A 39 -12.56 -8.78 -21.74
N ILE A 40 -12.51 -8.64 -23.06
CA ILE A 40 -12.23 -7.37 -23.78
C ILE A 40 -13.31 -6.31 -23.52
N GLU A 41 -14.56 -6.73 -23.27
CA GLU A 41 -15.71 -5.83 -23.14
C GLU A 41 -16.03 -5.39 -21.70
N LYS A 42 -15.43 -6.03 -20.67
CA LYS A 42 -15.72 -5.76 -19.25
C LYS A 42 -14.62 -4.98 -18.51
N GLY A 43 -13.76 -4.26 -19.25
CA GLY A 43 -12.77 -3.34 -18.65
C GLY A 43 -11.44 -3.97 -18.21
N LYS A 44 -11.05 -5.14 -18.73
CA LYS A 44 -9.68 -5.66 -18.54
C LYS A 44 -8.69 -4.98 -19.49
N PHE A 45 -7.44 -4.91 -19.07
CA PHE A 45 -6.34 -4.25 -19.77
C PHE A 45 -6.05 -4.80 -21.18
N HIS A 46 -5.53 -3.94 -22.06
CA HIS A 46 -5.00 -4.26 -23.38
C HIS A 46 -3.49 -4.12 -23.42
N THR A 47 -2.80 -5.11 -23.97
CA THR A 47 -1.35 -5.07 -24.17
C THR A 47 -1.04 -4.65 -25.60
N PHE A 48 -0.12 -3.70 -25.76
CA PHE A 48 0.31 -3.18 -27.05
C PHE A 48 1.82 -3.22 -27.18
N ASP A 49 2.31 -3.73 -28.32
CA ASP A 49 3.73 -3.85 -28.63
C ASP A 49 4.08 -2.90 -29.76
N TYR A 50 5.11 -2.06 -29.57
CA TYR A 50 5.55 -1.11 -30.59
C TYR A 50 6.09 -1.86 -31.82
N LYS A 51 5.49 -1.61 -32.99
CA LYS A 51 5.76 -2.36 -34.24
C LYS A 51 5.69 -3.90 -34.07
N GLY A 52 4.86 -4.38 -33.15
CA GLY A 52 4.70 -5.80 -32.86
C GLY A 52 5.89 -6.45 -32.13
N LYS A 53 6.84 -5.66 -31.61
CA LYS A 53 8.04 -6.15 -30.94
C LYS A 53 8.08 -5.67 -29.49
N PRO A 54 7.83 -6.54 -28.49
CA PRO A 54 7.81 -6.15 -27.08
C PRO A 54 9.17 -5.67 -26.56
N SER A 55 10.27 -6.06 -27.21
CA SER A 55 11.62 -5.61 -26.88
C SER A 55 11.90 -4.15 -27.25
N LEU A 56 11.09 -3.55 -28.14
CA LEU A 56 11.23 -2.13 -28.50
C LEU A 56 10.48 -1.26 -27.50
N ASP A 57 9.21 -1.57 -27.27
CA ASP A 57 8.39 -0.98 -26.22
C ASP A 57 7.09 -1.78 -26.05
N GLN A 58 6.65 -1.99 -24.81
CA GLN A 58 5.38 -2.64 -24.51
C GLN A 58 4.62 -1.80 -23.47
N VAL A 59 3.33 -1.56 -23.74
CA VAL A 59 2.45 -0.87 -22.79
C VAL A 59 1.20 -1.68 -22.54
N ILE A 60 0.75 -1.68 -21.29
CA ILE A 60 -0.50 -2.25 -20.86
C ILE A 60 -1.43 -1.10 -20.52
N ILE A 61 -2.51 -0.94 -21.26
CA ILE A 61 -3.45 0.18 -21.14
C ILE A 61 -4.77 -0.31 -20.55
N TYR A 62 -5.32 0.46 -19.61
CA TYR A 62 -6.64 0.25 -19.04
C TYR A 62 -7.31 1.59 -18.73
N LYS A 63 -8.63 1.59 -18.60
CA LYS A 63 -9.43 2.76 -18.27
C LYS A 63 -9.83 2.70 -16.80
N ALA A 64 -9.43 3.70 -16.03
CA ALA A 64 -9.77 3.80 -14.61
C ALA A 64 -11.26 4.12 -14.43
N PRO A 65 -11.88 3.76 -13.29
CA PRO A 65 -13.27 4.14 -13.00
C PRO A 65 -13.55 5.65 -13.06
N SER A 66 -12.52 6.51 -12.93
CA SER A 66 -12.63 7.96 -13.11
C SER A 66 -12.95 8.38 -14.55
N GLY A 67 -12.78 7.49 -15.53
CA GLY A 67 -12.87 7.81 -16.95
C GLY A 67 -11.51 7.94 -17.64
N ASP A 68 -10.42 8.11 -16.88
CA ASP A 68 -9.09 8.35 -17.41
C ASP A 68 -8.45 7.08 -17.97
N TYR A 69 -7.72 7.20 -19.08
CA TYR A 69 -6.81 6.13 -19.51
C TYR A 69 -5.54 6.13 -18.69
N LEU A 70 -5.18 4.95 -18.19
CA LEU A 70 -3.94 4.67 -17.51
C LEU A 70 -3.15 3.61 -18.28
N TYR A 71 -1.84 3.62 -18.10
CA TYR A 71 -0.95 2.60 -18.62
C TYR A 71 0.15 2.23 -17.62
N PHE A 72 0.76 1.08 -17.83
CA PHE A 72 2.03 0.73 -17.22
C PHE A 72 2.85 -0.14 -18.17
N ASN A 73 4.17 -0.12 -17.98
CA ASN A 73 5.13 -0.99 -18.65
C ASN A 73 5.64 -2.03 -17.64
N ARG A 74 5.63 -3.31 -18.00
CA ARG A 74 6.11 -4.38 -17.11
C ARG A 74 7.63 -4.37 -16.93
N ALA A 75 8.37 -3.83 -17.89
CA ALA A 75 9.83 -3.82 -17.87
C ALA A 75 10.41 -2.62 -17.08
N ASP A 76 9.62 -1.56 -16.85
CA ASP A 76 10.04 -0.40 -16.07
C ASP A 76 8.86 0.13 -15.22
N ASP A 77 8.94 -0.08 -13.90
CA ASP A 77 7.89 0.33 -12.96
C ASP A 77 7.73 1.86 -12.83
N ARG A 78 8.64 2.66 -13.40
CA ARG A 78 8.51 4.12 -13.48
C ARG A 78 7.74 4.56 -14.73
N ASP A 79 7.64 3.69 -15.73
CA ASP A 79 6.96 3.94 -16.99
C ASP A 79 5.48 3.57 -16.90
N LYS A 80 4.74 4.38 -16.14
CA LYS A 80 3.31 4.19 -15.88
C LYS A 80 2.63 5.53 -15.58
N GLY A 81 1.31 5.57 -15.68
CA GLY A 81 0.50 6.74 -15.34
C GLY A 81 -0.59 6.99 -16.37
N SER A 82 -0.96 8.25 -16.55
CA SER A 82 -1.96 8.72 -17.50
C SER A 82 -1.39 8.97 -18.91
N VAL A 83 -2.23 9.44 -19.83
CA VAL A 83 -1.79 9.94 -21.16
C VAL A 83 -0.67 10.97 -21.04
N ILE A 84 -0.73 11.85 -20.03
CA ILE A 84 0.30 12.87 -19.78
C ILE A 84 1.65 12.20 -19.50
N ASP A 85 1.64 11.20 -18.63
CA ASP A 85 2.83 10.46 -18.23
C ASP A 85 3.39 9.64 -19.40
N PHE A 86 2.51 9.08 -20.23
CA PHE A 86 2.93 8.36 -21.45
C PHE A 86 3.72 9.28 -22.39
N LEU A 87 3.17 10.46 -22.70
CA LEU A 87 3.82 11.46 -23.55
C LEU A 87 5.14 11.93 -22.93
N LYS A 88 5.14 12.29 -21.64
CA LYS A 88 6.32 12.71 -20.89
C LYS A 88 7.44 11.67 -20.95
N ASN A 89 7.12 10.41 -20.65
CA ASN A 89 8.09 9.33 -20.57
C ASN A 89 8.70 8.97 -21.93
N ARG A 90 8.01 9.26 -23.04
CA ARG A 90 8.56 9.13 -24.41
C ARG A 90 9.33 10.36 -24.87
N ILE A 91 9.10 11.54 -24.28
CA ILE A 91 9.92 12.74 -24.48
C ILE A 91 11.26 12.60 -23.73
N GLU A 92 11.21 12.18 -22.47
CA GLU A 92 12.40 12.05 -21.62
C GLU A 92 13.26 10.82 -21.96
N ASN A 93 12.64 9.76 -22.49
CA ASN A 93 13.34 8.56 -22.95
C ASN A 93 12.83 8.14 -24.35
N PRO A 94 13.33 8.78 -25.42
CA PRO A 94 12.90 8.52 -26.79
C PRO A 94 13.24 7.09 -27.25
N ARG A 95 12.19 6.28 -27.43
CA ARG A 95 12.30 4.88 -27.92
C ARG A 95 11.28 4.51 -29.00
N ILE A 96 10.39 5.44 -29.32
CA ILE A 96 9.40 5.31 -30.40
C ILE A 96 9.47 6.54 -31.31
N ALA A 97 8.92 6.43 -32.51
CA ALA A 97 8.74 7.57 -33.41
C ALA A 97 7.44 8.32 -33.08
N GLY A 98 7.36 9.60 -33.48
CA GLY A 98 6.12 10.39 -33.40
C GLY A 98 5.92 11.23 -32.14
N ILE A 99 6.71 10.98 -31.08
CA ILE A 99 6.77 11.83 -29.88
C ILE A 99 8.17 12.45 -29.79
N VAL A 100 8.24 13.78 -29.68
CA VAL A 100 9.53 14.50 -29.66
C VAL A 100 9.52 15.64 -28.64
N ALA A 101 10.68 15.93 -28.04
CA ALA A 101 10.87 17.16 -27.30
C ALA A 101 10.78 18.37 -28.24
N SER A 102 10.06 19.41 -27.85
CA SER A 102 9.93 20.63 -28.64
C SER A 102 11.14 21.53 -28.41
N PRO A 103 11.87 21.94 -29.47
CA PRO A 103 13.06 22.77 -29.33
C PRO A 103 12.81 24.04 -28.53
N GLY A 104 13.65 24.30 -27.52
CA GLY A 104 13.56 25.49 -26.67
C GLY A 104 12.39 25.48 -25.66
N LYS A 105 11.66 24.36 -25.51
CA LYS A 105 10.54 24.24 -24.56
C LYS A 105 10.83 23.23 -23.47
N ASN A 106 10.21 23.43 -22.30
CA ASN A 106 10.27 22.45 -21.22
C ASN A 106 9.45 21.19 -21.55
N VAL A 107 9.62 20.14 -20.74
CA VAL A 107 8.96 18.84 -20.96
C VAL A 107 7.43 18.94 -20.99
N TRP A 108 6.85 19.80 -20.15
CA TRP A 108 5.40 19.97 -20.05
C TRP A 108 4.80 20.68 -21.26
N ALA A 109 5.48 21.71 -21.76
CA ALA A 109 5.12 22.37 -23.01
C ALA A 109 5.26 21.40 -24.20
N SER A 110 6.29 20.55 -24.19
CA SER A 110 6.46 19.50 -25.20
C SER A 110 5.32 18.47 -25.13
N VAL A 111 4.87 18.08 -23.94
CA VAL A 111 3.70 17.20 -23.77
C VAL A 111 2.45 17.82 -24.41
N ILE A 112 2.16 19.09 -24.12
CA ILE A 112 1.02 19.80 -24.70
C ILE A 112 1.12 19.88 -26.22
N GLU A 113 2.32 20.11 -26.79
CA GLU A 113 2.49 20.16 -28.24
C GLU A 113 2.29 18.81 -28.93
N ASN A 114 2.80 17.73 -28.35
CA ASN A 114 2.56 16.38 -28.90
C ASN A 114 1.08 16.01 -28.78
N ALA A 115 0.41 16.39 -27.69
CA ALA A 115 -1.04 16.23 -27.54
C ALA A 115 -1.83 17.03 -28.60
N LYS A 116 -1.49 18.31 -28.80
CA LYS A 116 -2.08 19.16 -29.85
C LYS A 116 -1.86 18.56 -31.23
N ARG A 117 -0.64 18.08 -31.53
CA ARG A 117 -0.32 17.44 -32.82
C ARG A 117 -1.24 16.26 -33.07
N PHE A 118 -1.40 15.37 -32.09
CA PHE A 118 -2.31 14.23 -32.20
C PHE A 118 -3.77 14.66 -32.38
N LEU A 119 -4.25 15.62 -31.57
CA LEU A 119 -5.61 16.15 -31.64
C LEU A 119 -5.92 16.93 -32.92
N ASN A 120 -4.90 17.35 -33.67
CA ASN A 120 -5.02 18.03 -34.95
C ASN A 120 -4.75 17.11 -36.16
N LEU A 121 -4.44 15.82 -35.94
CA LEU A 121 -4.26 14.87 -37.06
C LEU A 121 -5.60 14.69 -37.80
N PRO A 122 -5.60 14.63 -39.14
CA PRO A 122 -6.80 14.29 -39.90
C PRO A 122 -7.33 12.89 -39.50
N PRO A 123 -8.66 12.67 -39.45
CA PRO A 123 -9.24 11.39 -39.05
C PRO A 123 -8.70 10.18 -39.82
N GLU A 124 -8.41 10.33 -41.11
CA GLU A 124 -7.85 9.31 -42.00
C GLU A 124 -6.43 8.89 -41.64
N VAL A 125 -5.68 9.71 -40.89
CA VAL A 125 -4.34 9.39 -40.39
C VAL A 125 -4.40 8.73 -39.01
N ARG A 126 -5.52 8.88 -38.28
CA ARG A 126 -5.67 8.30 -36.94
C ARG A 126 -6.09 6.84 -37.06
N THR A 127 -5.29 5.97 -36.45
CA THR A 127 -5.70 4.57 -36.27
C THR A 127 -6.62 4.49 -35.07
N VAL A 128 -7.92 4.41 -35.31
CA VAL A 128 -8.94 4.21 -34.26
C VAL A 128 -9.41 2.76 -34.24
N SER A 129 -9.68 2.22 -33.05
CA SER A 129 -10.28 0.89 -32.93
C SER A 129 -11.41 0.90 -31.91
N PRO A 130 -12.65 1.18 -32.33
CA PRO A 130 -13.83 1.21 -31.46
C PRO A 130 -14.02 -0.06 -30.62
N GLN A 131 -13.56 -1.22 -31.11
CA GLN A 131 -13.63 -2.52 -30.42
C GLN A 131 -12.60 -2.66 -29.29
N LEU A 132 -11.51 -1.88 -29.32
CA LEU A 132 -10.49 -1.83 -28.27
C LEU A 132 -10.72 -0.65 -27.31
N GLN A 133 -11.77 0.14 -27.55
CA GLN A 133 -12.19 1.18 -26.63
C GLN A 133 -12.90 0.50 -25.46
N GLN A 134 -12.19 0.43 -24.33
CA GLN A 134 -12.79 -0.02 -23.07
C GLN A 134 -13.96 0.88 -22.72
N ARG A 135 -15.15 0.28 -22.72
CA ARG A 135 -16.35 0.91 -22.18
C ARG A 135 -16.25 0.84 -20.66
N ILE A 136 -16.23 2.01 -20.03
CA ILE A 136 -16.62 2.08 -18.63
C ILE A 136 -18.12 2.15 -18.68
N GLU A 137 -18.81 1.06 -18.34
CA GLU A 137 -20.15 1.25 -17.82
C GLU A 137 -19.96 2.07 -16.54
N PRO A 138 -20.50 3.30 -16.46
CA PRO A 138 -20.49 4.02 -15.20
C PRO A 138 -21.14 3.08 -14.20
N VAL A 139 -20.40 2.68 -13.16
CA VAL A 139 -21.05 2.02 -12.03
C VAL A 139 -22.01 3.07 -11.48
N GLN A 140 -23.28 2.97 -11.84
CA GLN A 140 -24.33 3.85 -11.36
C GLN A 140 -24.50 3.54 -9.87
N ARG A 141 -23.68 4.19 -9.05
CA ARG A 141 -23.75 4.13 -7.59
C ARG A 141 -24.86 5.07 -7.14
N GLY A 142 -26.11 4.70 -7.47
CA GLY A 142 -27.30 5.31 -6.86
C GLY A 142 -27.52 4.75 -5.46
N GLU A 143 -28.45 5.34 -4.71
CA GLU A 143 -28.82 4.97 -3.32
C GLU A 143 -29.41 3.55 -3.16
N GLY A 144 -29.42 2.72 -4.23
CA GLY A 144 -29.86 1.32 -4.20
C GLY A 144 -28.93 0.34 -4.93
N TYR A 145 -27.78 0.77 -5.47
CA TYR A 145 -26.85 -0.14 -6.11
C TYR A 145 -26.04 -0.90 -5.05
N ILE A 146 -26.30 -2.21 -4.94
CA ILE A 146 -25.51 -3.12 -4.10
C ILE A 146 -24.50 -3.85 -5.02
N PRO A 147 -23.20 -3.50 -4.96
CA PRO A 147 -22.14 -4.21 -5.66
C PRO A 147 -22.25 -5.73 -5.52
N GLU A 148 -21.92 -6.47 -6.56
CA GLU A 148 -21.99 -7.93 -6.57
C GLU A 148 -21.19 -8.56 -5.41
N PHE A 149 -20.04 -7.96 -5.07
CA PHE A 149 -19.24 -8.41 -3.93
C PHE A 149 -19.99 -8.29 -2.60
N LEU A 150 -20.84 -7.28 -2.42
CA LEU A 150 -21.66 -7.13 -1.21
C LEU A 150 -22.81 -8.13 -1.19
N ARG A 151 -23.38 -8.49 -2.34
CA ARG A 151 -24.41 -9.53 -2.44
C ARG A 151 -23.90 -10.90 -1.99
N LYS A 152 -22.59 -11.12 -2.10
CA LYS A 152 -21.90 -12.34 -1.65
C LYS A 152 -21.38 -12.25 -0.22
N THR A 153 -21.70 -11.20 0.52
CA THR A 153 -21.35 -11.10 1.95
C THR A 153 -22.47 -11.55 2.87
N LEU A 154 -22.07 -12.18 3.96
CA LEU A 154 -22.91 -12.56 5.08
C LEU A 154 -22.30 -12.00 6.39
N PRO A 155 -23.09 -11.84 7.45
CA PRO A 155 -22.55 -11.61 8.79
C PRO A 155 -21.49 -12.64 9.16
N LEU A 156 -20.53 -12.25 10.00
CA LEU A 156 -19.47 -13.15 10.45
C LEU A 156 -20.06 -14.30 11.29
N THR A 157 -20.03 -15.51 10.74
CA THR A 157 -20.39 -16.76 11.44
C THR A 157 -19.22 -17.75 11.46
N ASP A 158 -18.41 -17.78 10.41
CA ASP A 158 -17.18 -18.58 10.36
C ASP A 158 -15.98 -17.74 10.80
N THR A 159 -15.50 -18.03 12.00
CA THR A 159 -14.37 -17.35 12.65
C THR A 159 -13.07 -18.14 12.59
N ARG A 160 -13.04 -19.33 11.96
CA ARG A 160 -11.89 -20.25 12.02
C ARG A 160 -10.60 -19.61 11.54
N TYR A 161 -10.66 -18.81 10.48
CA TYR A 161 -9.50 -18.07 9.98
C TYR A 161 -9.01 -17.02 10.99
N LEU A 162 -9.90 -16.26 11.61
CA LEU A 162 -9.52 -15.24 12.60
C LEU A 162 -8.96 -15.86 13.87
N ASN A 163 -9.56 -16.97 14.32
CA ASN A 163 -9.09 -17.73 15.47
C ASN A 163 -7.71 -18.35 15.20
N SER A 164 -7.44 -18.83 13.98
CA SER A 164 -6.09 -19.30 13.60
C SER A 164 -5.06 -18.16 13.53
N ARG A 165 -5.52 -16.91 13.38
CA ARG A 165 -4.72 -15.70 13.56
C ARG A 165 -4.59 -15.27 15.02
N GLY A 166 -5.19 -16.00 15.98
CA GLY A 166 -5.09 -15.70 17.42
C GLY A 166 -6.08 -14.63 17.90
N ILE A 167 -7.00 -14.17 17.05
CA ILE A 167 -8.04 -13.21 17.44
C ILE A 167 -9.10 -13.97 18.23
N SER A 168 -9.39 -13.50 19.45
CA SER A 168 -10.32 -14.15 20.37
C SER A 168 -11.78 -13.84 20.01
N SER A 169 -12.70 -14.72 20.41
CA SER A 169 -14.13 -14.48 20.27
C SER A 169 -14.60 -13.21 20.98
N GLU A 170 -13.96 -12.84 22.10
CA GLU A 170 -14.23 -11.59 22.83
C GLU A 170 -13.88 -10.37 21.97
N THR A 171 -12.70 -10.38 21.32
CA THR A 171 -12.32 -9.32 20.37
C THR A 171 -13.33 -9.25 19.23
N LEU A 172 -13.71 -10.39 18.63
CA LEU A 172 -14.67 -10.42 17.52
C LEU A 172 -16.07 -9.94 17.91
N ALA A 173 -16.48 -10.16 19.16
CA ALA A 173 -17.77 -9.74 19.71
C ALA A 173 -17.79 -8.26 20.16
N SER A 174 -16.65 -7.57 20.11
CA SER A 174 -16.57 -6.16 20.50
C SER A 174 -17.51 -5.29 19.64
N PRO A 175 -18.30 -4.39 20.24
CA PRO A 175 -19.15 -3.45 19.49
C PRO A 175 -18.39 -2.60 18.48
N LEU A 176 -17.08 -2.42 18.65
CA LEU A 176 -16.22 -1.70 17.71
C LEU A 176 -16.13 -2.41 16.36
N PHE A 177 -16.26 -3.74 16.31
CA PHE A 177 -16.08 -4.52 15.08
C PHE A 177 -17.37 -5.11 14.51
N GLU A 178 -18.51 -4.84 15.16
CA GLU A 178 -19.82 -5.26 14.67
C GLU A 178 -20.09 -4.72 13.25
N GLY A 179 -20.39 -5.62 12.31
CA GLY A 179 -20.60 -5.28 10.89
C GLY A 179 -19.35 -4.76 10.17
N ARG A 180 -18.17 -4.91 10.78
CA ARG A 180 -16.85 -4.57 10.21
C ARG A 180 -16.02 -5.80 9.88
N ILE A 181 -16.53 -6.99 10.15
CA ILE A 181 -15.94 -8.24 9.72
C ILE A 181 -17.08 -9.09 9.19
N LEU A 182 -16.90 -9.63 7.99
CA LEU A 182 -17.93 -10.35 7.25
C LEU A 182 -17.38 -11.69 6.78
N ASN A 183 -18.28 -12.58 6.38
CA ASN A 183 -17.94 -13.73 5.57
C ASN A 183 -18.30 -13.43 4.11
N HIS A 184 -17.39 -13.76 3.18
CA HIS A 184 -17.64 -13.62 1.74
C HIS A 184 -17.70 -15.02 1.11
N VAL A 185 -18.83 -15.31 0.47
CA VAL A 185 -19.14 -16.62 -0.11
C VAL A 185 -18.59 -16.68 -1.53
N HIS A 186 -17.81 -17.72 -1.80
CA HIS A 186 -17.33 -18.06 -3.12
C HIS A 186 -17.96 -19.36 -3.56
N GLU A 187 -18.68 -19.32 -4.67
CA GLU A 187 -19.27 -20.49 -5.29
C GLU A 187 -19.11 -20.43 -6.81
N GLY A 188 -19.01 -21.59 -7.44
CA GLY A 188 -18.82 -21.71 -8.87
C GLY A 188 -18.55 -23.15 -9.26
N THR A 189 -18.05 -23.33 -10.48
CA THR A 189 -17.73 -24.64 -11.03
C THR A 189 -16.27 -24.66 -11.45
N THR A 190 -15.54 -25.72 -11.10
CA THR A 190 -14.16 -25.94 -11.54
C THR A 190 -14.12 -26.21 -13.05
N LYS A 191 -12.92 -26.21 -13.63
CA LYS A 191 -12.72 -26.55 -15.05
C LYS A 191 -13.24 -27.96 -15.40
N ASP A 192 -13.21 -28.86 -14.43
CA ASP A 192 -13.66 -30.26 -14.58
C ASP A 192 -15.16 -30.43 -14.30
N GLY A 193 -15.91 -29.32 -14.18
CA GLY A 193 -17.37 -29.36 -13.98
C GLY A 193 -17.82 -29.57 -12.53
N GLN A 194 -16.91 -29.62 -11.56
CA GLN A 194 -17.29 -29.81 -10.15
C GLN A 194 -17.70 -28.49 -9.50
N ALA A 195 -18.87 -28.47 -8.85
CA ALA A 195 -19.27 -27.32 -8.06
C ALA A 195 -18.35 -27.17 -6.83
N TYR A 196 -17.96 -25.95 -6.52
CA TYR A 196 -17.26 -25.61 -5.28
C TYR A 196 -18.02 -24.53 -4.53
N LYS A 197 -17.92 -24.57 -3.20
CA LYS A 197 -18.39 -23.51 -2.31
C LYS A 197 -17.46 -23.40 -1.12
N PHE A 198 -16.92 -22.21 -0.88
CA PHE A 198 -16.13 -21.92 0.30
C PHE A 198 -16.37 -20.50 0.79
N ILE A 199 -15.96 -20.23 2.03
CA ILE A 199 -16.18 -18.95 2.69
C ILE A 199 -14.81 -18.39 3.07
N ASN A 200 -14.61 -17.11 2.76
CA ASN A 200 -13.47 -16.34 3.21
C ASN A 200 -13.90 -15.31 4.25
N THR A 201 -12.94 -14.82 5.03
CA THR A 201 -13.15 -13.61 5.84
C THR A 201 -13.03 -12.39 4.96
N ALA A 202 -13.92 -11.42 5.12
CA ALA A 202 -13.91 -10.17 4.37
C ALA A 202 -13.97 -8.96 5.30
N PHE A 203 -13.22 -7.93 4.94
CA PHE A 203 -13.10 -6.68 5.65
C PHE A 203 -13.64 -5.56 4.74
N PRO A 204 -14.84 -5.03 5.02
CA PRO A 204 -15.45 -3.98 4.22
C PRO A 204 -14.62 -2.70 4.26
N GLN A 205 -14.36 -2.14 3.08
CA GLN A 205 -13.63 -0.89 2.91
C GLN A 205 -14.63 0.25 2.72
N LEU A 206 -14.52 1.26 3.57
CA LEU A 206 -15.40 2.42 3.63
C LEU A 206 -14.73 3.63 2.97
N TYR A 207 -15.53 4.41 2.25
CA TYR A 207 -15.19 5.72 1.74
C TYR A 207 -16.42 6.60 1.81
N LYS A 208 -16.33 7.78 2.46
CA LYS A 208 -17.49 8.65 2.71
C LYS A 208 -18.69 7.87 3.26
N ASP A 209 -18.41 6.98 4.22
CA ASP A 209 -19.38 6.21 5.00
C ASP A 209 -20.14 5.10 4.23
N GLY A 210 -19.90 4.95 2.92
CA GLY A 210 -20.36 3.82 2.11
C GLY A 210 -19.32 2.72 1.97
N ILE A 211 -19.75 1.45 1.91
CA ILE A 211 -18.86 0.33 1.59
C ILE A 211 -18.61 0.33 0.09
N VAL A 212 -17.36 0.52 -0.30
CA VAL A 212 -16.93 0.66 -1.70
C VAL A 212 -15.93 -0.42 -2.14
N GLY A 213 -15.63 -1.38 -1.25
CA GLY A 213 -14.74 -2.49 -1.54
C GLY A 213 -14.71 -3.53 -0.42
N LEU A 214 -14.01 -4.64 -0.66
CA LEU A 214 -13.74 -5.68 0.34
C LEU A 214 -12.29 -6.17 0.21
N GLU A 215 -11.54 -6.11 1.30
CA GLU A 215 -10.33 -6.92 1.44
C GLU A 215 -10.75 -8.33 1.87
N VAL A 216 -10.34 -9.36 1.12
CA VAL A 216 -10.70 -10.76 1.35
C VAL A 216 -9.47 -11.54 1.79
N LYS A 217 -9.63 -12.33 2.86
CA LYS A 217 -8.55 -13.07 3.53
C LYS A 217 -8.96 -14.50 3.84
N ALA A 218 -8.03 -15.41 3.62
CA ALA A 218 -8.11 -16.79 4.06
C ALA A 218 -6.69 -17.36 4.25
N ASN A 219 -6.60 -18.62 4.68
CA ASN A 219 -5.29 -19.30 4.78
C ASN A 219 -4.67 -19.40 3.38
N GLY A 220 -3.48 -18.82 3.20
CA GLY A 220 -2.78 -18.81 1.90
C GLY A 220 -3.39 -17.88 0.85
N PHE A 221 -4.40 -17.07 1.19
CA PHE A 221 -5.04 -16.16 0.25
C PHE A 221 -5.21 -14.75 0.83
N LYS A 222 -4.82 -13.75 0.04
CA LYS A 222 -5.08 -12.32 0.27
C LYS A 222 -5.51 -11.73 -1.08
N GLY A 223 -6.62 -11.00 -1.09
CA GLY A 223 -7.11 -10.35 -2.29
C GLY A 223 -8.04 -9.18 -2.00
N GLN A 224 -8.47 -8.53 -3.06
CA GLN A 224 -9.53 -7.54 -3.05
C GLN A 224 -10.69 -8.07 -3.88
N ALA A 225 -11.93 -7.81 -3.47
CA ALA A 225 -13.07 -8.13 -4.33
C ALA A 225 -13.02 -7.30 -5.62
N ALA A 226 -13.55 -7.85 -6.71
CA ALA A 226 -13.67 -7.12 -7.97
C ALA A 226 -14.39 -5.78 -7.75
N ASP A 227 -14.00 -4.75 -8.52
CA ASP A 227 -14.59 -3.41 -8.48
C ASP A 227 -14.44 -2.65 -7.15
N SER A 228 -13.62 -3.15 -6.22
CA SER A 228 -13.28 -2.45 -4.98
C SER A 228 -12.52 -1.16 -5.25
N LEU A 229 -12.95 -0.04 -4.65
CA LEU A 229 -12.24 1.24 -4.65
C LEU A 229 -11.13 1.27 -3.58
N ASN A 230 -10.25 0.27 -3.61
CA ASN A 230 -9.19 0.12 -2.60
C ASN A 230 -8.22 1.31 -2.60
N SER A 231 -8.04 2.03 -3.70
CA SER A 231 -7.08 3.15 -3.75
C SER A 231 -7.52 4.38 -2.94
N ALA A 232 -8.75 4.45 -2.44
CA ALA A 232 -9.25 5.59 -1.66
C ALA A 232 -9.92 5.17 -0.33
N ALA A 233 -10.34 3.92 -0.22
CA ALA A 233 -11.10 3.43 0.92
C ALA A 233 -10.19 2.89 2.05
N LEU A 234 -10.73 2.89 3.26
CA LEU A 234 -10.10 2.33 4.45
C LEU A 234 -11.02 1.26 5.03
N TRP A 235 -10.47 0.21 5.62
CA TRP A 235 -11.27 -0.52 6.59
C TRP A 235 -11.37 0.33 7.87
N LEU A 236 -12.56 0.50 8.44
CA LEU A 236 -12.80 1.29 9.65
C LEU A 236 -13.61 0.50 10.67
N SER A 237 -13.19 0.52 11.94
CA SER A 237 -14.04 0.08 13.04
C SER A 237 -15.16 1.10 13.30
N LYS A 238 -16.15 0.75 14.12
CA LYS A 238 -17.09 1.72 14.69
C LYS A 238 -16.36 2.55 15.78
N PRO A 239 -16.67 3.84 15.92
CA PRO A 239 -16.31 4.61 17.11
C PRO A 239 -17.22 4.24 18.28
N ASN A 240 -16.84 4.63 19.49
CA ASN A 240 -17.66 4.63 20.68
C ASN A 240 -17.82 6.08 21.23
N THR A 241 -18.61 6.25 22.29
CA THR A 241 -18.92 7.58 22.86
C THR A 241 -17.71 8.30 23.47
N LYS A 242 -16.62 7.58 23.77
CA LYS A 242 -15.38 8.11 24.32
C LYS A 242 -14.28 8.25 23.27
N THR A 243 -14.56 7.94 22.00
CA THR A 243 -13.54 7.91 20.95
C THR A 243 -12.91 9.29 20.75
N ASN A 244 -11.59 9.34 20.88
CA ASN A 244 -10.79 10.53 20.58
C ASN A 244 -9.46 10.18 19.89
N THR A 245 -9.18 8.89 19.69
CA THR A 245 -7.94 8.37 19.12
C THR A 245 -8.23 7.53 17.88
N LEU A 246 -7.54 7.81 16.78
CA LEU A 246 -7.47 6.93 15.61
C LEU A 246 -6.25 6.03 15.73
N VAL A 247 -6.41 4.72 15.60
CA VAL A 247 -5.28 3.78 15.44
C VAL A 247 -5.24 3.34 13.98
N VAL A 248 -4.14 3.59 13.28
CA VAL A 248 -3.98 3.23 11.86
C VAL A 248 -2.98 2.08 11.72
N ALA A 249 -3.42 0.96 11.17
CA ALA A 249 -2.62 -0.24 10.89
C ALA A 249 -2.61 -0.59 9.39
N GLU A 250 -1.77 -1.53 8.98
CA GLU A 250 -1.70 -1.95 7.57
C GLU A 250 -2.82 -2.90 7.18
N SER A 251 -3.22 -3.79 8.08
CA SER A 251 -4.34 -4.73 7.86
C SER A 251 -5.38 -4.67 8.98
N ALA A 252 -6.62 -5.04 8.66
CA ALA A 252 -7.67 -5.15 9.67
C ALA A 252 -7.32 -6.19 10.75
N ILE A 253 -6.57 -7.23 10.39
CA ILE A 253 -6.10 -8.25 11.35
C ILE A 253 -5.11 -7.63 12.34
N ASP A 254 -4.24 -6.72 11.90
CA ASP A 254 -3.31 -6.00 12.79
C ASP A 254 -4.04 -5.03 13.69
N ALA A 255 -5.08 -4.35 13.19
CA ALA A 255 -5.94 -3.51 14.02
C ALA A 255 -6.66 -4.32 15.12
N LEU A 256 -7.21 -5.50 14.78
CA LEU A 256 -7.82 -6.41 15.74
C LEU A 256 -6.80 -6.94 16.76
N SER A 257 -5.59 -7.27 16.30
CA SER A 257 -4.51 -7.76 17.14
C SER A 257 -4.04 -6.68 18.12
N TYR A 258 -3.89 -5.45 17.64
CA TYR A 258 -3.60 -4.28 18.47
C TYR A 258 -4.68 -4.10 19.53
N HIS A 259 -5.97 -4.15 19.15
CA HIS A 259 -7.07 -4.06 20.10
C HIS A 259 -6.97 -5.11 21.20
N GLN A 260 -6.76 -6.37 20.84
CA GLN A 260 -6.65 -7.46 21.81
C GLN A 260 -5.43 -7.30 22.73
N LEU A 261 -4.31 -6.82 22.22
CA LEU A 261 -3.07 -6.63 22.97
C LEU A 261 -3.09 -5.40 23.90
N LYS A 262 -3.77 -4.33 23.49
CA LYS A 262 -3.68 -3.01 24.15
C LYS A 262 -4.98 -2.55 24.81
N GLN A 263 -6.12 -3.08 24.35
CA GLN A 263 -7.48 -2.80 24.82
C GLN A 263 -7.76 -1.30 25.10
N PRO A 264 -7.44 -0.37 24.18
CA PRO A 264 -7.72 1.04 24.40
C PRO A 264 -9.24 1.27 24.43
N THR A 265 -9.69 2.09 25.38
CA THR A 265 -11.13 2.33 25.62
C THR A 265 -11.72 3.48 24.80
N ASN A 266 -10.87 4.27 24.15
CA ASN A 266 -11.17 5.53 23.46
C ASN A 266 -10.71 5.54 21.99
N ALA A 267 -10.58 4.37 21.36
CA ALA A 267 -10.03 4.23 20.01
C ALA A 267 -11.10 3.89 18.97
N VAL A 268 -10.88 4.39 17.76
CA VAL A 268 -11.41 3.83 16.51
C VAL A 268 -10.23 3.37 15.67
N TYR A 269 -10.41 2.30 14.90
CA TYR A 269 -9.36 1.67 14.13
C TYR A 269 -9.55 1.93 12.64
N ALA A 270 -8.45 2.16 11.94
CA ALA A 270 -8.38 2.18 10.50
C ALA A 270 -7.32 1.19 10.01
N SER A 271 -7.60 0.56 8.88
CA SER A 271 -6.58 -0.16 8.12
C SER A 271 -6.49 0.36 6.70
N THR A 272 -5.25 0.46 6.20
CA THR A 272 -4.98 0.84 4.82
C THR A 272 -5.33 -0.29 3.85
N SER A 273 -5.40 -1.56 4.26
CA SER A 273 -5.73 -2.70 3.39
C SER A 273 -4.91 -2.74 2.08
N GLY A 274 -3.61 -2.48 2.19
CA GLY A 274 -2.67 -2.38 1.06
C GLY A 274 -1.95 -1.04 1.03
N GLN A 275 -1.55 -0.61 -0.17
CA GLN A 275 -0.74 0.61 -0.32
C GLN A 275 -1.44 1.85 0.26
N LEU A 276 -0.68 2.65 1.01
CA LEU A 276 -1.09 3.96 1.51
C LEU A 276 -0.96 5.01 0.41
N THR A 277 -2.07 5.31 -0.25
CA THR A 277 -2.18 6.33 -1.31
C THR A 277 -2.55 7.69 -0.73
N ASP A 278 -2.36 8.76 -1.52
CA ASP A 278 -2.78 10.11 -1.12
C ASP A 278 -4.29 10.21 -0.85
N ASN A 279 -5.11 9.47 -1.60
CA ASN A 279 -6.56 9.41 -1.37
C ASN A 279 -6.90 8.78 -0.01
N LYS A 280 -6.15 7.77 0.43
CA LYS A 280 -6.33 7.19 1.78
C LYS A 280 -5.90 8.17 2.86
N VAL A 281 -4.80 8.90 2.64
CA VAL A 281 -4.39 9.97 3.56
C VAL A 281 -5.48 11.04 3.67
N ALA A 282 -6.08 11.44 2.55
CA ALA A 282 -7.20 12.37 2.54
C ALA A 282 -8.43 11.82 3.28
N GLU A 283 -8.75 10.53 3.11
CA GLU A 283 -9.84 9.90 3.87
C GLU A 283 -9.52 9.80 5.37
N ILE A 284 -8.28 9.52 5.75
CA ILE A 284 -7.84 9.56 7.16
C ILE A 284 -8.06 10.97 7.75
N LYS A 285 -7.70 12.03 7.03
CA LYS A 285 -7.99 13.42 7.46
C LYS A 285 -9.48 13.65 7.65
N ARG A 286 -10.31 13.24 6.69
CA ARG A 286 -11.77 13.34 6.79
C ARG A 286 -12.29 12.63 8.04
N VAL A 287 -11.81 11.42 8.32
CA VAL A 287 -12.21 10.66 9.52
C VAL A 287 -11.80 11.38 10.81
N ILE A 288 -10.59 11.94 10.87
CA ILE A 288 -10.10 12.74 12.00
C ILE A 288 -11.01 13.96 12.24
N GLU A 289 -11.31 14.71 11.18
CA GLU A 289 -12.13 15.93 11.24
C GLU A 289 -13.58 15.61 11.63
N ASN A 290 -14.23 14.69 10.92
CA ASN A 290 -15.64 14.35 11.14
C ASN A 290 -15.90 13.71 12.51
N THR A 291 -14.93 12.98 13.05
CA THR A 291 -15.05 12.33 14.37
C THR A 291 -14.39 13.15 15.48
N ASN A 292 -13.84 14.34 15.17
CA ASN A 292 -13.16 15.22 16.11
C ASN A 292 -12.02 14.53 16.89
N LEU A 293 -11.25 13.66 16.22
CA LEU A 293 -10.18 12.89 16.83
C LEU A 293 -9.00 13.81 17.17
N LYS A 294 -8.42 13.60 18.35
CA LYS A 294 -7.32 14.42 18.89
C LYS A 294 -5.96 13.77 18.71
N THR A 295 -5.93 12.43 18.70
CA THR A 295 -4.71 11.65 18.60
C THR A 295 -4.81 10.68 17.42
N VAL A 296 -3.71 10.50 16.70
CA VAL A 296 -3.53 9.44 15.71
C VAL A 296 -2.33 8.61 16.12
N LYS A 297 -2.57 7.34 16.40
CA LYS A 297 -1.55 6.33 16.65
C LYS A 297 -1.21 5.64 15.35
N LEU A 298 0.05 5.74 14.95
CA LEU A 298 0.60 5.10 13.77
C LEU A 298 1.12 3.73 14.19
N ALA A 299 0.31 2.70 13.91
CA ALA A 299 0.53 1.31 14.30
C ALA A 299 0.88 0.45 13.08
N MET A 300 1.68 0.99 12.15
CA MET A 300 2.16 0.28 10.96
C MET A 300 3.17 -0.81 11.32
N ASP A 301 3.44 -1.72 10.39
CA ASP A 301 4.34 -2.86 10.62
C ASP A 301 5.75 -2.38 11.01
N ASN A 302 6.45 -3.20 11.80
CA ASN A 302 7.83 -2.93 12.21
C ASN A 302 8.84 -3.48 11.18
N ASN A 303 8.65 -3.09 9.92
CA ASN A 303 9.55 -3.38 8.81
C ASN A 303 9.76 -2.14 7.95
N LEU A 304 10.65 -2.23 6.96
CA LEU A 304 11.00 -1.09 6.13
C LEU A 304 9.79 -0.45 5.43
N GLU A 305 8.82 -1.24 4.96
CA GLU A 305 7.62 -0.74 4.29
C GLU A 305 6.69 -0.02 5.27
N GLY A 306 6.46 -0.58 6.46
CA GLY A 306 5.65 0.06 7.49
C GLY A 306 6.24 1.38 8.00
N HIS A 307 7.57 1.47 8.14
CA HIS A 307 8.24 2.74 8.45
C HIS A 307 8.12 3.78 7.31
N LEU A 308 8.06 3.35 6.04
CA LEU A 308 7.78 4.23 4.91
C LEU A 308 6.32 4.69 4.89
N PHE A 309 5.37 3.83 5.29
CA PHE A 309 3.98 4.23 5.50
C PHE A 309 3.84 5.25 6.62
N ASP A 310 4.58 5.12 7.71
CA ASP A 310 4.63 6.16 8.73
C ASP A 310 5.11 7.49 8.15
N THR A 311 6.21 7.50 7.39
CA THR A 311 6.72 8.72 6.76
C THR A 311 5.67 9.39 5.88
N ARG A 312 4.98 8.60 5.04
CA ARG A 312 3.90 9.09 4.17
C ARG A 312 2.73 9.63 4.96
N LEU A 313 2.32 8.95 6.02
CA LEU A 313 1.18 9.37 6.83
C LEU A 313 1.51 10.62 7.64
N ILE A 314 2.70 10.71 8.24
CA ILE A 314 3.17 11.91 8.96
C ILE A 314 3.20 13.11 8.01
N ALA A 315 3.85 12.99 6.85
CA ALA A 315 3.88 14.06 5.85
C ALA A 315 2.47 14.42 5.39
N GLY A 316 1.65 13.40 5.17
CA GLY A 316 0.25 13.52 4.84
C GLY A 316 -0.54 14.34 5.86
N LEU A 317 -0.31 14.12 7.16
CA LEU A 317 -1.00 14.77 8.28
C LEU A 317 -0.36 16.10 8.73
N ALA A 318 0.58 16.63 7.96
CA ALA A 318 1.11 17.96 8.19
C ALA A 318 0.02 19.04 8.07
N ARG A 319 0.18 20.14 8.82
CA ARG A 319 -0.76 21.26 8.77
C ARG A 319 -0.70 21.99 7.43
N PRO A 320 -1.79 22.63 6.97
CA PRO A 320 -1.82 23.36 5.69
C PRO A 320 -0.78 24.48 5.57
N ASN A 321 -0.35 25.09 6.68
CA ASN A 321 0.68 26.14 6.72
C ASN A 321 2.12 25.61 6.76
N THR A 322 2.29 24.30 6.93
CA THR A 322 3.58 23.60 6.87
C THR A 322 3.42 22.35 6.02
N PRO A 323 3.02 22.47 4.74
CA PRO A 323 2.75 21.31 3.91
C PRO A 323 4.03 20.49 3.72
N MET A 324 3.87 19.18 3.80
CA MET A 324 4.93 18.21 3.57
C MET A 324 4.53 17.27 2.43
N GLY A 325 5.52 16.72 1.74
CA GLY A 325 5.27 15.79 0.65
C GLY A 325 6.46 14.88 0.37
N ILE A 326 6.18 13.72 -0.21
CA ILE A 326 7.21 12.82 -0.71
C ILE A 326 7.54 13.24 -2.14
N GLU A 327 8.69 13.85 -2.35
CA GLU A 327 9.10 14.31 -3.70
C GLU A 327 9.71 13.19 -4.54
N ARG A 328 10.53 12.35 -3.91
CA ARG A 328 11.25 11.28 -4.62
C ARG A 328 11.44 10.08 -3.73
N THR A 329 11.21 8.90 -4.29
CA THR A 329 11.49 7.62 -3.64
C THR A 329 12.37 6.80 -4.58
N GLN A 330 13.66 6.65 -4.27
CA GLN A 330 14.58 5.75 -4.98
C GLN A 330 14.75 4.45 -4.18
N PRO A 331 15.40 3.40 -4.71
CA PRO A 331 15.58 2.15 -3.98
C PRO A 331 16.20 2.31 -2.59
N SER A 332 17.19 3.21 -2.43
CA SER A 332 17.93 3.41 -1.17
C SER A 332 17.57 4.68 -0.39
N ILE A 333 16.79 5.61 -0.97
CA ILE A 333 16.54 6.91 -0.34
C ILE A 333 15.09 7.37 -0.54
N ILE A 334 14.52 8.04 0.47
CA ILE A 334 13.27 8.78 0.37
C ILE A 334 13.55 10.27 0.60
N THR A 335 12.98 11.13 -0.24
CA THR A 335 13.12 12.58 -0.14
C THR A 335 11.79 13.17 0.32
N VAL A 336 11.81 13.78 1.50
CA VAL A 336 10.67 14.49 2.09
C VAL A 336 10.91 15.98 1.94
N SER A 337 9.96 16.65 1.32
CA SER A 337 9.95 18.10 1.16
C SER A 337 9.05 18.72 2.21
N ILE A 338 9.51 19.79 2.83
CA ILE A 338 8.81 20.51 3.88
C ILE A 338 8.85 21.99 3.53
N TYR A 339 7.67 22.60 3.44
CA TYR A 339 7.55 24.05 3.42
C TYR A 339 7.35 24.54 4.85
N SER A 340 8.15 25.50 5.30
CA SER A 340 7.97 26.17 6.58
C SER A 340 8.39 27.63 6.48
N VAL A 341 7.49 28.51 6.94
CA VAL A 341 7.79 29.93 7.20
C VAL A 341 8.35 30.17 8.61
N GLN A 342 8.33 29.12 9.45
CA GLN A 342 8.87 29.16 10.80
C GLN A 342 10.24 28.48 10.82
N ASP A 343 11.22 29.16 11.38
CA ASP A 343 12.58 28.63 11.50
C ASP A 343 12.69 27.58 12.60
N GLU A 344 11.99 27.76 13.73
CA GLU A 344 12.15 26.91 14.93
C GLU A 344 11.91 25.40 14.67
N PRO A 345 10.81 24.98 14.02
CA PRO A 345 10.59 23.56 13.67
C PRO A 345 11.71 22.99 12.77
N VAL A 346 12.17 23.77 11.80
CA VAL A 346 13.19 23.34 10.85
C VAL A 346 14.56 23.24 11.51
N VAL A 347 14.91 24.20 12.37
CA VAL A 347 16.15 24.20 13.17
C VAL A 347 16.16 22.99 14.08
N LYS A 348 15.06 22.71 14.77
CA LYS A 348 14.92 21.54 15.64
C LYS A 348 15.11 20.23 14.86
N MET A 349 14.50 20.11 13.69
CA MET A 349 14.65 18.94 12.83
C MET A 349 16.09 18.78 12.31
N HIS A 350 16.73 19.89 11.90
CA HIS A 350 18.10 19.89 11.42
C HIS A 350 19.10 19.49 12.51
N GLN A 351 18.93 20.02 13.74
CA GLN A 351 19.73 19.64 14.90
C GLN A 351 19.57 18.15 15.24
N ALA A 352 18.34 17.64 15.21
CA ALA A 352 18.07 16.22 15.41
C ALA A 352 18.80 15.35 14.35
N ALA A 353 18.66 15.69 13.06
CA ALA A 353 19.33 14.97 11.98
C ALA A 353 20.87 15.00 12.12
N LYS A 354 21.44 16.14 12.52
CA LYS A 354 22.88 16.26 12.80
C LYS A 354 23.32 15.36 13.96
N ALA A 355 22.56 15.32 15.06
CA ALA A 355 22.87 14.46 16.20
C ALA A 355 22.80 12.97 15.83
N TYR A 356 21.81 12.57 15.03
CA TYR A 356 21.72 11.22 14.49
C TYR A 356 22.93 10.86 13.62
N ASN A 357 23.27 11.72 12.66
CA ASN A 357 24.41 11.49 11.78
C ASN A 357 25.73 11.37 12.56
N LEU A 358 25.94 12.17 13.62
CA LEU A 358 27.12 12.04 14.49
C LEU A 358 27.21 10.65 15.14
N ARG A 359 26.08 10.10 15.60
CA ARG A 359 26.02 8.74 16.15
C ARG A 359 26.35 7.68 15.09
N VAL A 360 25.76 7.78 13.90
CA VAL A 360 26.05 6.86 12.78
C VAL A 360 27.53 6.87 12.41
N VAL A 361 28.15 8.05 12.36
CA VAL A 361 29.59 8.19 12.09
C VAL A 361 30.43 7.54 13.20
N GLU A 362 30.07 7.72 14.46
CA GLU A 362 30.78 7.11 15.59
C GLU A 362 30.67 5.58 15.57
N ASP A 363 29.47 5.05 15.33
CA ASP A 363 29.25 3.60 15.25
C ASP A 363 30.00 2.98 14.05
N TYR A 364 30.04 3.70 12.91
CA TYR A 364 30.83 3.30 11.75
C TYR A 364 32.33 3.24 12.04
N ARG A 365 32.87 4.24 12.75
CA ARG A 365 34.30 4.25 13.14
C ARG A 365 34.63 3.15 14.13
N LYS A 366 33.76 2.89 15.11
CA LYS A 366 33.93 1.77 16.06
C LYS A 366 33.98 0.43 15.34
N ALA A 367 33.15 0.23 14.32
CA ALA A 367 33.11 -1.00 13.55
C ALA A 367 34.30 -1.14 12.57
N GLY A 368 34.78 -0.03 11.98
CA GLY A 368 35.86 -0.05 10.98
C GLY A 368 37.29 0.06 11.55
N GLY A 369 37.47 0.55 12.78
CA GLY A 369 38.76 0.84 13.39
C GLY A 369 39.16 2.32 13.29
N GLN A 370 40.12 2.77 14.12
CA GLN A 370 40.49 4.19 14.30
C GLN A 370 40.93 4.92 13.01
N ASP A 371 41.42 4.19 12.01
CA ASP A 371 41.88 4.75 10.73
C ASP A 371 40.77 4.86 9.67
N THR A 372 39.52 4.54 10.02
CA THR A 372 38.39 4.58 9.07
C THR A 372 38.03 6.02 8.72
N THR A 373 38.27 6.41 7.47
CA THR A 373 37.97 7.74 6.94
C THR A 373 36.55 7.83 6.35
N ALA A 374 36.12 9.03 5.98
CA ALA A 374 34.84 9.23 5.31
C ALA A 374 34.82 8.49 3.96
N SER A 375 33.82 7.62 3.78
CA SER A 375 33.65 6.82 2.57
C SER A 375 32.28 7.08 1.92
N PRO A 376 32.11 6.80 0.61
CA PRO A 376 30.80 6.83 -0.02
C PRO A 376 29.77 5.91 0.68
N THR A 377 30.25 4.82 1.30
CA THR A 377 29.43 3.92 2.10
C THR A 377 28.81 4.64 3.30
N LEU A 378 29.64 5.32 4.10
CA LEU A 378 29.16 6.11 5.24
C LEU A 378 28.23 7.24 4.79
N ASP A 379 28.60 7.98 3.74
CA ASP A 379 27.80 9.09 3.21
C ASP A 379 26.38 8.65 2.77
N SER A 380 26.23 7.41 2.31
CA SER A 380 24.94 6.84 1.93
C SER A 380 24.00 6.50 3.11
N GLU A 381 24.54 6.46 4.33
CA GLU A 381 23.80 6.14 5.57
C GLU A 381 23.39 7.40 6.37
N LEU A 382 23.80 8.59 5.92
CA LEU A 382 23.50 9.86 6.59
C LEU A 382 22.21 10.51 6.06
N ILE A 383 21.47 11.16 6.96
CA ILE A 383 20.35 12.03 6.58
C ILE A 383 20.92 13.34 6.05
N LYS A 384 20.61 13.69 4.79
CA LYS A 384 21.07 14.93 4.17
C LYS A 384 19.95 15.95 4.14
N VAL A 385 20.28 17.20 4.46
CA VAL A 385 19.33 18.31 4.49
C VAL A 385 19.76 19.36 3.48
N ALA A 386 18.85 19.78 2.60
CA ALA A 386 19.06 20.84 1.63
C ALA A 386 17.99 21.91 1.80
N ARG A 387 18.38 23.19 1.76
CA ARG A 387 17.45 24.31 1.61
C ARG A 387 17.35 24.62 0.12
N ILE A 388 16.16 24.48 -0.46
CA ILE A 388 15.96 24.63 -1.90
C ILE A 388 15.64 26.09 -2.25
N ASP A 389 14.89 26.76 -1.38
CA ASP A 389 14.56 28.18 -1.48
C ASP A 389 14.28 28.76 -0.09
N THR A 390 13.71 29.97 -0.02
CA THR A 390 13.47 30.69 1.25
C THR A 390 12.69 29.88 2.27
N HIS A 391 11.72 29.07 1.85
CA HIS A 391 10.82 28.38 2.79
C HIS A 391 10.73 26.87 2.57
N ARG A 392 11.42 26.33 1.56
CA ARG A 392 11.39 24.90 1.25
C ARG A 392 12.70 24.20 1.60
N TYR A 393 12.55 23.09 2.31
CA TYR A 393 13.63 22.22 2.77
C TYR A 393 13.39 20.80 2.28
N GLN A 394 14.46 20.11 1.89
CA GLN A 394 14.43 18.70 1.53
C GLN A 394 15.29 17.89 2.51
N PHE A 395 14.71 16.81 2.99
CA PHE A 395 15.38 15.80 3.78
C PHE A 395 15.52 14.54 2.94
N HIS A 396 16.74 14.17 2.62
CA HIS A 396 17.07 12.92 1.95
C HIS A 396 17.43 11.89 3.00
N VAL A 397 16.54 10.91 3.16
CA VAL A 397 16.55 9.95 4.26
C VAL A 397 16.88 8.56 3.71
N PRO A 398 18.00 7.94 4.11
CA PRO A 398 18.30 6.56 3.78
C PRO A 398 17.19 5.61 4.20
N LYS A 399 16.83 4.67 3.32
CA LYS A 399 15.81 3.65 3.57
C LYS A 399 16.37 2.50 4.42
N ARG A 400 16.62 2.81 5.68
CA ARG A 400 16.96 1.86 6.73
C ARG A 400 15.91 1.95 7.83
N LEU A 401 15.65 0.83 8.49
CA LEU A 401 14.65 0.76 9.56
C LEU A 401 14.96 1.76 10.67
N GLU A 402 16.20 1.78 11.18
CA GLU A 402 16.62 2.69 12.25
C GLU A 402 16.58 4.16 11.82
N THR A 403 17.04 4.47 10.60
CA THR A 403 17.04 5.84 10.07
C THR A 403 15.63 6.37 9.88
N LEU A 404 14.71 5.57 9.33
CA LEU A 404 13.31 5.96 9.16
C LEU A 404 12.59 6.09 10.50
N ALA A 405 12.82 5.15 11.43
CA ALA A 405 12.25 5.21 12.78
C ALA A 405 12.65 6.52 13.48
N PHE A 406 13.95 6.84 13.44
CA PHE A 406 14.47 8.09 13.98
C PHE A 406 13.85 9.31 13.28
N PHE A 407 13.87 9.32 11.95
CA PHE A 407 13.40 10.45 11.15
C PHE A 407 11.91 10.73 11.37
N ASN A 408 11.07 9.69 11.39
CA ASN A 408 9.64 9.80 11.64
C ASN A 408 9.36 10.38 13.04
N GLN A 409 10.08 9.93 14.08
CA GLN A 409 9.94 10.47 15.43
C GLN A 409 10.42 11.93 15.50
N ALA A 410 11.53 12.25 14.85
CA ALA A 410 12.06 13.61 14.79
C ALA A 410 11.09 14.57 14.08
N LEU A 411 10.43 14.13 13.00
CA LEU A 411 9.40 14.91 12.31
C LEU A 411 8.22 15.25 13.24
N ILE A 412 7.67 14.24 13.92
CA ILE A 412 6.55 14.44 14.87
C ILE A 412 6.94 15.40 15.99
N ASN A 413 8.16 15.28 16.52
CA ASN A 413 8.62 16.12 17.60
C ASN A 413 8.92 17.55 17.17
N SER A 414 9.24 17.76 15.88
CA SER A 414 9.69 19.06 15.36
C SER A 414 8.54 19.88 14.81
N PHE A 415 7.57 19.26 14.15
CA PHE A 415 6.53 19.97 13.41
C PHE A 415 5.14 19.75 14.02
N PRO A 416 4.32 20.81 14.11
CA PRO A 416 2.94 20.66 14.52
C PRO A 416 2.12 19.97 13.41
N MET A 417 1.32 18.99 13.83
CA MET A 417 0.48 18.18 12.94
C MET A 417 -1.00 18.57 13.07
N VAL A 418 -1.87 18.07 12.17
CA VAL A 418 -3.33 18.33 12.25
C VAL A 418 -3.98 17.67 13.48
N ALA A 419 -3.39 16.60 13.99
CA ALA A 419 -3.72 15.91 15.24
C ALA A 419 -2.43 15.50 15.95
N LYS A 420 -2.49 15.19 17.26
CA LYS A 420 -1.32 14.64 17.96
C LYS A 420 -0.95 13.29 17.34
N LEU A 421 0.29 13.14 16.86
CA LEU A 421 0.76 11.87 16.30
C LEU A 421 1.56 11.10 17.35
N GLU A 422 1.33 9.80 17.44
CA GLU A 422 2.06 8.87 18.31
C GLU A 422 2.52 7.68 17.47
N LEU A 423 3.83 7.43 17.40
CA LEU A 423 4.38 6.24 16.74
C LEU A 423 4.32 5.06 17.70
N GLU A 424 3.70 3.97 17.28
CA GLU A 424 3.68 2.72 18.02
C GLU A 424 4.06 1.56 17.11
N LYS A 425 5.05 0.77 17.54
CA LYS A 425 5.52 -0.39 16.79
C LYS A 425 5.30 -1.67 17.59
N SER A 426 4.98 -2.73 16.87
CA SER A 426 5.03 -4.09 17.39
C SER A 426 6.47 -4.47 17.75
N ARG A 427 6.62 -5.38 18.70
CA ARG A 427 7.91 -6.03 19.01
C ARG A 427 8.30 -7.07 17.96
N ALA A 428 7.31 -7.67 17.31
CA ALA A 428 7.48 -8.53 16.15
C ALA A 428 7.36 -7.72 14.83
N ASN A 429 7.39 -8.41 13.69
CA ASN A 429 7.25 -7.80 12.37
C ASN A 429 5.92 -7.05 12.21
N ASP A 430 4.81 -7.62 12.66
CA ASP A 430 3.49 -6.98 12.70
C ASP A 430 2.78 -7.24 14.06
N TRP A 431 1.60 -6.64 14.24
CA TRP A 431 0.83 -6.77 15.48
C TRP A 431 0.23 -8.16 15.67
N ASN A 432 -0.10 -8.86 14.58
CA ASN A 432 -0.64 -10.21 14.68
C ASN A 432 0.41 -11.25 15.03
N ASP A 433 1.63 -11.12 14.51
CA ASP A 433 2.79 -11.92 14.87
C ASP A 433 3.11 -11.73 16.35
N GLN A 434 3.13 -10.47 16.84
CA GLN A 434 3.32 -10.21 18.27
C GLN A 434 2.22 -10.87 19.12
N LEU A 435 0.96 -10.79 18.69
CA LEU A 435 -0.14 -11.44 19.41
C LEU A 435 0.05 -12.96 19.49
N LYS A 436 0.43 -13.59 18.38
CA LYS A 436 0.69 -15.03 18.33
C LYS A 436 1.85 -15.45 19.21
N GLU A 437 2.92 -14.68 19.25
CA GLU A 437 4.06 -14.90 20.15
C GLU A 437 3.62 -14.85 21.61
N GLN A 438 2.84 -13.83 22.00
CA GLN A 438 2.33 -13.70 23.36
C GLN A 438 1.43 -14.87 23.75
N LEU A 439 0.51 -15.29 22.88
CA LEU A 439 -0.37 -16.43 23.14
C LEU A 439 0.40 -17.75 23.28
N ARG A 440 1.43 -17.97 22.46
CA ARG A 440 2.31 -19.14 22.56
C ARG A 440 3.08 -19.16 23.89
N ALA A 441 3.61 -18.00 24.31
CA ALA A 441 4.31 -17.88 25.59
C ALA A 441 3.37 -18.17 26.77
N SER A 442 2.14 -17.64 26.76
CA SER A 442 1.13 -17.93 27.78
C SER A 442 0.75 -19.41 27.82
N ALA A 443 0.57 -20.07 26.66
CA ALA A 443 0.26 -21.50 26.60
C ALA A 443 1.39 -22.37 27.17
N GLN A 444 2.64 -22.00 26.94
CA GLN A 444 3.81 -22.70 27.49
C GLN A 444 3.95 -22.50 29.01
N ALA A 445 3.58 -21.33 29.53
CA ALA A 445 3.61 -21.05 30.97
C ALA A 445 2.53 -21.81 31.76
N VAL A 446 1.43 -22.21 31.10
CA VAL A 446 0.29 -22.93 31.72
C VAL A 446 0.40 -24.46 31.54
N ALA A 447 1.31 -24.95 30.69
CA ALA A 447 1.52 -26.39 30.53
C ALA A 447 2.17 -26.97 31.81
N PRO A 448 1.57 -28.00 32.45
CA PRO A 448 2.15 -28.59 33.65
C PRO A 448 3.52 -29.20 33.33
N VAL A 449 4.50 -28.91 34.20
CA VAL A 449 5.79 -29.59 34.22
C VAL A 449 5.49 -31.08 34.31
N LYS A 450 5.72 -31.83 33.22
CA LYS A 450 5.70 -33.29 33.31
C LYS A 450 6.82 -33.67 34.28
N GLU A 451 6.42 -34.15 35.46
CA GLU A 451 7.31 -34.84 36.39
C GLU A 451 8.13 -35.86 35.60
N GLN A 452 9.45 -35.69 35.63
CA GLN A 452 10.37 -36.74 35.21
C GLN A 452 10.10 -37.93 36.14
N GLY A 453 9.50 -38.98 35.57
CA GLY A 453 9.10 -40.17 36.30
C GLY A 453 10.26 -40.72 37.13
N GLN A 454 10.01 -40.84 38.44
CA GLN A 454 10.75 -41.76 39.29
C GLN A 454 10.54 -43.18 38.75
N HIS A 455 11.63 -43.83 38.35
CA HIS A 455 11.66 -45.26 38.06
C HIS A 455 11.24 -46.06 39.29
N PRO A 456 10.20 -46.91 39.24
CA PRO A 456 10.00 -47.93 40.26
C PRO A 456 11.00 -49.07 40.01
N GLN A 457 11.86 -49.33 41.00
CA GLN A 457 12.65 -50.55 41.08
C GLN A 457 11.71 -51.76 41.18
N HIS A 458 11.59 -52.54 40.12
CA HIS A 458 11.03 -53.89 40.21
C HIS A 458 12.14 -54.88 40.53
N GLN A 459 12.10 -55.41 41.76
CA GLN A 459 12.83 -56.60 42.18
C GLN A 459 12.32 -57.82 41.41
N ALA A 460 13.26 -58.60 40.86
CA ALA A 460 13.00 -59.90 40.25
C ALA A 460 12.95 -60.99 41.34
N PRO A 461 12.09 -62.02 41.22
CA PRO A 461 12.26 -63.26 41.94
C PRO A 461 13.06 -64.27 41.10
N GLU A 462 13.92 -64.98 41.82
CA GLU A 462 14.84 -66.01 41.36
C GLU A 462 14.17 -67.36 41.06
N GLN A 463 14.78 -68.07 40.10
CA GLN A 463 14.94 -69.52 39.96
C GLN A 463 13.73 -70.37 39.51
N ASP A 464 13.85 -70.98 38.32
CA ASP A 464 14.25 -72.40 38.25
C ASP A 464 14.56 -72.83 36.80
N ALA A 465 15.71 -73.50 36.62
CA ALA A 465 16.01 -74.35 35.46
C ALA A 465 16.08 -75.78 36.01
N PRO A 466 15.67 -76.85 35.28
CA PRO A 466 16.61 -77.42 34.31
C PRO A 466 16.00 -78.28 33.17
N ARG A 467 16.78 -78.50 32.11
CA ARG A 467 17.26 -79.81 31.59
C ARG A 467 17.37 -79.86 30.07
N ARG A 468 18.60 -80.14 29.65
CA ARG A 468 19.00 -80.64 28.33
C ARG A 468 18.28 -81.95 27.99
N ARG A 469 17.86 -82.10 26.73
CA ARG A 469 17.89 -83.40 26.01
C ARG A 469 18.64 -83.20 24.69
N GLY A 470 19.59 -84.09 24.46
CA GLY A 470 20.48 -84.11 23.30
C GLY A 470 19.82 -84.65 22.02
N PRO A 471 20.61 -84.85 20.94
CA PRO A 471 20.13 -84.95 19.56
C PRO A 471 19.92 -86.39 19.08
N ARG A 472 19.10 -86.54 18.01
CA ARG A 472 18.98 -87.61 16.97
C ARG A 472 17.51 -87.64 16.49
N MET A 473 17.14 -87.81 15.22
CA MET A 473 17.80 -88.17 13.95
C MET A 473 17.40 -87.21 12.84
#